data_AF-Q0AZK5-F1
#
_entry.id   AF-Q0AZK5-F1
#
_cell.length_a   1.000
_cell.length_b   1.000
_cell.length_c   1.000
_cell.angle_alpha   90.00
_cell.angle_beta   90.00
_cell.angle_gamma   90.00
#
_symmetry.space_group_name_H-M   'P 1'
#
loop_
_entity.id
_entity.type
_entity.pdbx_description
1 polymer ?
#
loop_
_entity_poly.entity_id
_entity_poly.type
_entity_poly.pdbx_seq_one_letter_code
_entity_poly.pdbx_strand_id
1 'polypeptide(L)'
;MAVTSTTGILNLKLERFVKETEIKYRPLETQKQIAKTLDTVSELLAILKQQLAELDNLIKTTFYDMFGDPVTNEKGWEIKTIAEIAEQKLSYGSGASAIEYDGITRYIRITDINDNGSLNDDIVSPSETSAKYNLNDGDILFARSGATVGKTLRYRRSFGRCIYAGYLIRLVPKKALVLPDYIYYFTKTDYYKGFIESNMKTVAQPNINAQQYGTFKICVPPLNLQTQFAEIVTKTEEQKALVQKAINETQYLFDSLMSGYFD
;
A
#
# COMPACT_ATOMS: atom_id res chain seq x y z
N MET A 1 0.38 -11.57 -42.43
CA MET A 1 -0.79 -10.78 -42.88
C MET A 1 -1.08 -9.72 -41.83
N ALA A 2 -1.34 -8.49 -42.26
CA ALA A 2 -1.55 -7.35 -41.39
C ALA A 2 -2.77 -7.56 -40.47
N VAL A 3 -2.54 -7.44 -39.15
CA VAL A 3 -3.62 -7.36 -38.17
C VAL A 3 -4.13 -5.93 -38.20
N THR A 4 -5.26 -5.71 -38.87
CA THR A 4 -5.98 -4.44 -38.86
C THR A 4 -6.50 -4.17 -37.45
N SER A 5 -5.97 -3.14 -36.80
CA SER A 5 -6.43 -2.66 -35.50
C SER A 5 -7.83 -2.04 -35.64
N THR A 6 -8.83 -2.59 -34.93
CA THR A 6 -10.10 -1.90 -34.67
C THR A 6 -10.42 -1.96 -33.18
N THR A 7 -10.80 -0.79 -32.65
CA THR A 7 -11.09 -0.48 -31.25
C THR A 7 -12.47 -1.00 -30.83
N GLY A 8 -12.56 -2.29 -30.50
CA GLY A 8 -13.77 -2.92 -29.95
C GLY A 8 -13.52 -4.33 -29.42
N ILE A 9 -14.41 -4.82 -28.54
CA ILE A 9 -14.29 -6.13 -27.87
C ILE A 9 -14.10 -7.25 -28.92
N LEU A 10 -12.91 -7.85 -28.93
CA LEU A 10 -12.53 -8.95 -29.83
C LEU A 10 -13.15 -10.26 -29.34
N ASN A 11 -14.29 -10.64 -29.93
CA ASN A 11 -14.71 -12.04 -29.93
C ASN A 11 -13.85 -12.81 -30.92
N LEU A 12 -12.66 -13.25 -30.47
CA LEU A 12 -11.80 -14.17 -31.23
C LEU A 12 -12.61 -15.43 -31.56
N LYS A 13 -12.82 -15.71 -32.84
CA LYS A 13 -13.36 -17.01 -33.27
C LYS A 13 -12.32 -18.08 -32.95
N LEU A 14 -12.44 -18.68 -31.77
CA LEU A 14 -11.44 -19.55 -31.12
C LEU A 14 -10.90 -20.63 -32.08
N GLU A 15 -11.78 -21.31 -32.80
CA GLU A 15 -11.39 -22.37 -33.75
C GLU A 15 -10.53 -21.87 -34.89
N ARG A 16 -10.85 -20.69 -35.43
CA ARG A 16 -10.12 -20.08 -36.54
C ARG A 16 -8.74 -19.61 -36.07
N PHE A 17 -8.70 -18.95 -34.91
CA PHE A 17 -7.45 -18.46 -34.33
C PHE A 17 -6.48 -19.61 -34.03
N VAL A 18 -6.93 -20.68 -33.39
CA VAL A 18 -6.07 -21.83 -33.05
C VAL A 18 -5.56 -22.56 -34.31
N LYS A 19 -6.40 -22.72 -35.34
CA LYS A 19 -6.00 -23.39 -36.59
C LYS A 19 -5.06 -22.56 -37.46
N GLU A 20 -5.21 -21.23 -37.45
CA GLU A 20 -4.45 -20.32 -38.32
C GLU A 20 -3.21 -19.73 -37.63
N THR A 21 -3.03 -19.92 -36.32
CA THR A 21 -1.83 -19.43 -35.60
C THR A 21 -0.63 -20.31 -35.93
N GLU A 22 0.35 -19.73 -36.60
CA GLU A 22 1.65 -20.35 -36.83
C GLU A 22 2.54 -20.16 -35.61
N ILE A 23 3.15 -21.24 -35.12
CA ILE A 23 4.13 -21.22 -34.03
C ILE A 23 5.46 -21.79 -34.51
N LYS A 24 6.58 -21.26 -33.99
CA LYS A 24 7.89 -21.83 -34.27
C LYS A 24 8.00 -23.21 -33.62
N TYR A 25 8.12 -24.24 -34.47
CA TYR A 25 8.33 -25.61 -34.02
C TYR A 25 9.82 -25.88 -33.77
N ARG A 26 10.19 -26.19 -32.51
CA ARG A 26 11.55 -26.61 -32.12
C ARG A 26 11.58 -28.12 -31.83
N PRO A 27 12.75 -28.79 -31.86
CA PRO A 27 12.86 -30.20 -31.48
C PRO A 27 12.33 -30.48 -30.07
N LEU A 28 11.73 -31.66 -29.84
CA LEU A 28 11.07 -32.02 -28.58
C LEU A 28 11.99 -31.83 -27.35
N GLU A 29 13.27 -32.22 -27.46
CA GLU A 29 14.21 -32.05 -26.35
C GLU A 29 14.47 -30.57 -26.03
N THR A 30 14.52 -29.70 -27.05
CA THR A 30 14.61 -28.25 -26.85
C THR A 30 13.33 -27.70 -26.20
N GLN A 31 12.15 -28.17 -26.62
CA GLN A 31 10.89 -27.77 -25.99
C GLN A 31 10.87 -28.12 -24.50
N LYS A 32 11.30 -29.33 -24.13
CA LYS A 32 11.39 -29.77 -22.73
C LYS A 32 12.37 -28.92 -21.91
N GLN A 33 13.53 -28.58 -22.48
CA GLN A 33 14.52 -27.72 -21.81
C GLN A 33 13.99 -26.31 -21.58
N ILE A 34 13.32 -25.72 -22.57
CA ILE A 34 12.67 -24.41 -22.47
C ILE A 34 11.62 -24.44 -21.37
N ALA A 35 10.69 -25.41 -21.42
CA ALA A 35 9.63 -25.55 -20.43
C ALA A 35 10.20 -25.66 -19.00
N LYS A 36 11.16 -26.57 -18.80
CA LYS A 36 11.82 -26.74 -17.49
C LYS A 36 12.46 -25.46 -16.97
N THR A 37 13.10 -24.69 -17.85
CA THR A 37 13.75 -23.42 -17.46
C THR A 37 12.71 -22.39 -17.04
N LEU A 38 11.65 -22.20 -17.83
CA LEU A 38 10.58 -21.26 -17.53
C LEU A 38 9.81 -21.65 -16.27
N ASP A 39 9.54 -22.94 -16.08
CA ASP A 39 8.89 -23.46 -14.87
C ASP A 39 9.74 -23.15 -13.62
N THR A 40 11.05 -23.38 -13.70
CA THR A 40 11.97 -23.10 -12.57
C THR A 40 11.94 -21.62 -12.18
N VAL A 41 11.95 -20.70 -13.16
CA VAL A 41 11.92 -19.26 -12.88
C VAL A 41 10.56 -18.83 -12.34
N SER A 42 9.47 -19.40 -12.87
CA SER A 42 8.10 -19.16 -12.38
C SER A 42 7.91 -19.62 -10.93
N GLU A 43 8.42 -20.81 -10.58
CA GLU A 43 8.42 -21.32 -9.21
C GLU A 43 9.21 -20.41 -8.26
N LEU A 44 10.38 -19.93 -8.69
CA LEU A 44 11.17 -18.97 -7.92
C LEU A 44 10.40 -17.65 -7.68
N LEU A 45 9.71 -17.12 -8.69
CA LEU A 45 8.86 -15.94 -8.54
C LEU A 45 7.73 -16.16 -7.54
N ALA A 46 7.09 -17.34 -7.56
CA ALA A 46 6.05 -17.70 -6.61
C ALA A 46 6.59 -17.72 -5.17
N ILE A 47 7.77 -18.31 -4.96
CA ILE A 47 8.44 -18.36 -3.65
C ILE A 47 8.76 -16.95 -3.14
N LEU A 48 9.32 -16.08 -3.98
CA LEU A 48 9.65 -14.70 -3.59
C LEU A 48 8.41 -13.88 -3.23
N LYS A 49 7.31 -14.03 -4.00
CA LYS A 49 6.02 -13.38 -3.69
C LYS A 49 5.45 -13.89 -2.37
N GLN A 50 5.54 -15.20 -2.11
CA GLN A 50 5.14 -15.77 -0.82
C GLN A 50 5.99 -15.23 0.33
N GLN A 51 7.31 -15.15 0.16
CA GLN A 51 8.22 -14.59 1.16
C GLN A 51 7.83 -13.14 1.52
N LEU A 52 7.49 -12.33 0.52
CA LEU A 52 7.02 -10.96 0.75
C LEU A 52 5.74 -10.93 1.61
N ALA A 53 4.79 -11.81 1.32
CA ALA A 53 3.55 -11.93 2.10
C ALA A 53 3.79 -12.41 3.55
N GLU A 54 4.73 -13.33 3.75
CA GLU A 54 5.09 -13.78 5.11
C GLU A 54 5.77 -12.67 5.93
N LEU A 55 6.56 -11.81 5.30
CA LEU A 55 7.13 -10.63 5.98
C LEU A 55 6.05 -9.64 6.42
N ASP A 56 4.99 -9.45 5.60
CA ASP A 56 3.81 -8.68 6.02
C ASP A 56 3.09 -9.32 7.21
N ASN A 57 2.93 -10.64 7.17
CA ASN A 57 2.31 -11.40 8.25
C ASN A 57 3.14 -11.36 9.55
N LEU A 58 4.47 -11.35 9.44
CA LEU A 58 5.38 -11.22 10.59
C LEU A 58 5.13 -9.93 11.37
N ILE A 59 4.96 -8.79 10.67
CA ILE A 59 4.69 -7.53 11.37
C ILE A 59 3.33 -7.57 12.06
N LYS A 60 2.32 -8.11 11.38
CA LYS A 60 0.97 -8.26 11.93
C LYS A 60 0.97 -9.12 13.19
N THR A 61 1.57 -10.30 13.14
CA THR A 61 1.66 -11.22 14.28
C THR A 61 2.45 -10.62 15.44
N THR A 62 3.61 -10.01 15.14
CA THR A 62 4.41 -9.29 16.15
C THR A 62 3.61 -8.20 16.86
N PHE A 63 2.78 -7.45 16.13
CA PHE A 63 1.92 -6.44 16.74
C PHE A 63 1.00 -7.04 17.81
N TYR A 64 0.29 -8.13 17.48
CA TYR A 64 -0.61 -8.79 18.42
C TYR A 64 0.15 -9.45 19.57
N ASP A 65 1.31 -10.08 19.33
CA ASP A 65 2.12 -10.68 20.39
C ASP A 65 2.60 -9.63 21.40
N MET A 66 3.07 -8.48 20.90
CA MET A 66 3.58 -7.40 21.73
C MET A 66 2.46 -6.65 22.46
N PHE A 67 1.38 -6.30 21.76
CA PHE A 67 0.38 -5.35 22.27
C PHE A 67 -0.96 -5.97 22.65
N GLY A 68 -1.24 -7.20 22.23
CA GLY A 68 -2.51 -7.89 22.46
C GLY A 68 -3.58 -7.52 21.43
N ASP A 69 -4.79 -8.04 21.63
CA ASP A 69 -5.96 -7.68 20.83
C ASP A 69 -6.52 -6.30 21.28
N PRO A 70 -6.48 -5.26 20.42
CA PRO A 70 -7.03 -3.95 20.77
C PRO A 70 -8.52 -3.94 21.07
N VAL A 71 -9.28 -4.96 20.66
CA VAL A 71 -10.72 -5.10 20.96
C VAL A 71 -10.92 -5.35 22.45
N THR A 72 -10.15 -6.29 23.03
CA THR A 72 -10.31 -6.66 24.44
C THR A 72 -9.38 -5.88 25.35
N ASN A 73 -8.27 -5.35 24.81
CA ASN A 73 -7.21 -4.67 25.54
C ASN A 73 -6.78 -5.50 26.77
N GLU A 74 -6.52 -6.79 26.57
CA GLU A 74 -6.23 -7.73 27.67
C GLU A 74 -4.98 -7.34 28.48
N LYS A 75 -4.09 -6.56 27.88
CA LYS A 75 -2.88 -6.03 28.52
C LYS A 75 -3.13 -4.75 29.34
N GLY A 76 -4.35 -4.20 29.30
CA GLY A 76 -4.76 -3.07 30.14
C GLY A 76 -4.05 -1.76 29.81
N TRP A 77 -3.70 -1.53 28.54
CA TRP A 77 -3.04 -0.29 28.13
C TRP A 77 -3.95 0.92 28.32
N GLU A 78 -3.34 2.09 28.54
CA GLU A 78 -4.07 3.36 28.60
C GLU A 78 -4.80 3.61 27.28
N ILE A 79 -6.07 4.02 27.35
CA ILE A 79 -6.85 4.33 26.15
C ILE A 79 -6.83 5.83 25.93
N LYS A 80 -6.44 6.25 24.72
CA LYS A 80 -6.51 7.65 24.27
C LYS A 80 -7.24 7.72 22.94
N THR A 81 -7.79 8.89 22.64
CA THR A 81 -8.35 9.18 21.31
C THR A 81 -7.26 9.62 20.33
N ILE A 82 -7.53 9.49 19.02
CA ILE A 82 -6.66 10.03 17.98
C ILE A 82 -6.40 11.53 18.17
N ALA A 83 -7.39 12.29 18.65
CA ALA A 83 -7.21 13.71 18.96
C ALA A 83 -6.21 13.96 20.10
N GLU A 84 -6.19 13.13 21.15
CA GLU A 84 -5.29 13.27 22.30
C GLU A 84 -3.83 12.95 21.96
N ILE A 85 -3.63 11.96 21.08
CA ILE A 85 -2.29 11.56 20.60
C ILE A 85 -1.79 12.40 19.43
N ALA A 86 -2.59 13.36 18.95
CA ALA A 86 -2.16 14.29 17.91
C ALA A 86 -1.33 15.42 18.52
N GLU A 87 -0.24 15.80 17.86
CA GLU A 87 0.57 16.98 18.22
C GLU A 87 -0.21 18.28 17.97
N GLN A 88 -1.08 18.26 16.96
CA GLN A 88 -1.94 19.37 16.55
C GLN A 88 -3.29 18.83 16.10
N LYS A 89 -4.28 19.72 15.93
CA LYS A 89 -5.59 19.34 15.38
C LYS A 89 -5.40 18.65 14.02
N LEU A 90 -6.17 17.58 13.80
CA LEU A 90 -6.22 16.89 12.52
C LEU A 90 -6.59 17.88 11.42
N SER A 91 -5.90 17.79 10.28
CA SER A 91 -5.99 18.80 9.23
C SER A 91 -6.28 18.19 7.87
N TYR A 92 -7.19 18.80 7.11
CA TYR A 92 -7.48 18.42 5.73
C TYR A 92 -6.37 18.87 4.77
N GLY A 93 -6.27 18.20 3.62
CA GLY A 93 -5.30 18.53 2.58
C GLY A 93 -5.68 19.72 1.70
N SER A 94 -4.91 19.90 0.63
CA SER A 94 -5.09 20.98 -0.33
C SER A 94 -6.36 20.81 -1.16
N GLY A 95 -7.01 21.93 -1.49
CA GLY A 95 -8.09 21.98 -2.48
C GLY A 95 -7.60 22.12 -3.92
N ALA A 96 -6.28 22.11 -4.14
CA ALA A 96 -5.67 22.26 -5.46
C ALA A 96 -6.12 21.17 -6.43
N SER A 97 -6.19 21.52 -7.71
CA SER A 97 -6.41 20.56 -8.79
C SER A 97 -5.14 19.74 -9.04
N ALA A 98 -5.29 18.51 -9.52
CA ALA A 98 -4.16 17.71 -9.99
C ALA A 98 -3.72 18.16 -11.38
N ILE A 99 -2.41 18.26 -11.58
CA ILE A 99 -1.75 18.53 -12.86
C ILE A 99 -0.71 17.45 -13.15
N GLU A 100 -0.16 17.46 -14.36
CA GLU A 100 0.98 16.59 -14.71
C GLU A 100 2.13 16.76 -13.71
N TYR A 101 2.82 15.67 -13.42
CA TYR A 101 3.89 15.67 -12.44
C TYR A 101 5.02 16.63 -12.84
N ASP A 102 5.33 17.58 -11.96
CA ASP A 102 6.33 18.63 -12.16
C ASP A 102 7.77 18.16 -11.91
N GLY A 103 7.96 16.88 -11.54
CA GLY A 103 9.27 16.34 -11.15
C GLY A 103 9.70 16.68 -9.72
N ILE A 104 8.91 17.44 -8.97
CA ILE A 104 9.31 18.02 -7.68
C ILE A 104 8.39 17.60 -6.53
N THR A 105 7.08 17.82 -6.66
CA THR A 105 6.14 17.66 -5.54
C THR A 105 5.01 16.71 -5.88
N ARG A 106 5.01 15.52 -5.28
CA ARG A 106 3.91 14.57 -5.43
C ARG A 106 2.67 15.04 -4.68
N TYR A 107 1.52 14.98 -5.32
CA TYR A 107 0.21 15.28 -4.74
C TYR A 107 -0.54 13.99 -4.44
N ILE A 108 -0.50 13.55 -3.19
CA ILE A 108 -1.12 12.29 -2.75
C ILE A 108 -2.64 12.46 -2.71
N ARG A 109 -3.35 11.63 -3.48
CA ARG A 109 -4.81 11.52 -3.50
C ARG A 109 -5.27 10.26 -2.77
N ILE A 110 -6.55 10.18 -2.43
CA ILE A 110 -7.13 8.98 -1.79
C ILE A 110 -7.01 7.72 -2.66
N THR A 111 -7.02 7.89 -3.99
CA THR A 111 -6.85 6.82 -4.99
C THR A 111 -5.41 6.32 -5.10
N ASP A 112 -4.46 7.10 -4.61
CA ASP A 112 -3.04 6.77 -4.72
C ASP A 112 -2.61 5.78 -3.63
N ILE A 113 -3.39 5.68 -2.55
CA ILE A 113 -3.10 4.82 -1.40
C ILE A 113 -3.63 3.40 -1.67
N ASN A 114 -2.70 2.46 -1.74
CA ASN A 114 -3.00 1.02 -1.85
C ASN A 114 -3.35 0.43 -0.48
N ASP A 115 -3.94 -0.76 -0.45
CA ASP A 115 -4.42 -1.39 0.79
C ASP A 115 -3.27 -1.78 1.74
N ASN A 116 -2.12 -2.13 1.16
CA ASN A 116 -0.87 -2.36 1.89
C ASN A 116 -0.18 -1.07 2.38
N GLY A 117 -0.78 0.10 2.10
CA GLY A 117 -0.27 1.42 2.43
C GLY A 117 0.97 1.86 1.65
N SER A 118 1.25 1.23 0.50
CA SER A 118 2.12 1.84 -0.51
C SER A 118 1.36 2.89 -1.31
N LEU A 119 2.11 3.67 -2.09
CA LEU A 119 1.56 4.55 -3.10
C LEU A 119 1.67 3.91 -4.48
N ASN A 120 0.67 4.09 -5.33
CA ASN A 120 0.72 3.65 -6.73
C ASN A 120 1.70 4.49 -7.57
N ASP A 121 1.88 4.11 -8.83
CA ASP A 121 2.81 4.77 -9.76
C ASP A 121 2.18 5.92 -10.58
N ASP A 122 0.88 6.18 -10.40
CA ASP A 122 0.19 7.33 -11.02
C ASP A 122 0.50 8.61 -10.23
N ILE A 123 1.67 9.20 -10.52
CA ILE A 123 2.18 10.39 -9.85
C ILE A 123 1.64 11.65 -10.54
N VAL A 124 1.07 12.55 -9.74
CA VAL A 124 0.59 13.88 -10.16
C VAL A 124 1.14 14.97 -9.23
N SER A 125 1.13 16.22 -9.69
CA SER A 125 1.47 17.40 -8.88
C SER A 125 0.24 18.26 -8.60
N PRO A 126 0.27 19.14 -7.59
CA PRO A 126 -0.83 20.06 -7.33
C PRO A 126 -0.68 21.32 -8.19
N SER A 127 -1.78 21.93 -8.63
CA SER A 127 -1.76 23.19 -9.38
C SER A 127 -1.16 24.36 -8.58
N GLU A 128 -1.20 24.27 -7.26
CA GLU A 128 -0.61 25.23 -6.33
C GLU A 128 -0.02 24.50 -5.12
N THR A 129 1.13 24.97 -4.63
CA THR A 129 1.80 24.40 -3.46
C THR A 129 1.76 25.37 -2.29
N SER A 130 1.60 24.83 -1.08
CA SER A 130 1.69 25.61 0.15
C SER A 130 2.36 24.78 1.23
N ALA A 131 3.32 25.38 1.94
CA ALA A 131 4.11 24.69 2.96
C ALA A 131 3.24 24.08 4.08
N LYS A 132 2.04 24.60 4.32
CA LYS A 132 1.08 24.03 5.28
C LYS A 132 0.72 22.57 5.02
N TYR A 133 0.78 22.15 3.75
CA TYR A 133 0.42 20.80 3.31
C TYR A 133 1.63 19.88 3.12
N ASN A 134 2.85 20.37 3.35
CA ASN A 134 4.04 19.52 3.30
C ASN A 134 3.95 18.43 4.36
N LEU A 135 4.29 17.21 3.96
CA LEU A 135 4.34 16.05 4.85
C LEU A 135 5.72 15.90 5.47
N ASN A 136 5.73 15.57 6.76
CA ASN A 136 6.92 15.24 7.53
C ASN A 136 6.96 13.76 7.87
N ASP A 137 8.17 13.22 8.07
CA ASP A 137 8.34 11.80 8.35
C ASP A 137 7.51 11.34 9.57
N GLY A 138 6.66 10.34 9.34
CA GLY A 138 5.76 9.80 10.34
C GLY A 138 4.38 10.46 10.39
N ASP A 139 4.09 11.46 9.56
CA ASP A 139 2.72 11.94 9.37
C ASP A 139 1.83 10.78 8.89
N ILE A 140 0.64 10.65 9.46
CA ILE A 140 -0.34 9.62 9.09
C ILE A 140 -1.47 10.28 8.30
N LEU A 141 -1.80 9.72 7.14
CA LEU A 141 -2.94 10.14 6.33
C LEU A 141 -4.06 9.13 6.41
N PHE A 142 -5.29 9.62 6.54
CA PHE A 142 -6.52 8.86 6.48
C PHE A 142 -7.35 9.27 5.25
N ALA A 143 -7.74 8.30 4.44
CA ALA A 143 -8.68 8.51 3.35
C ALA A 143 -10.10 8.60 3.88
N ARG A 144 -10.80 9.67 3.49
CA ARG A 144 -12.05 10.07 4.16
C ARG A 144 -13.32 9.78 3.37
N SER A 145 -13.26 9.38 2.10
CA SER A 145 -14.44 9.37 1.22
C SER A 145 -14.42 8.22 0.19
N GLY A 146 -15.62 7.80 -0.22
CA GLY A 146 -15.83 6.79 -1.26
C GLY A 146 -15.37 5.39 -0.87
N ALA A 147 -15.00 4.56 -1.85
CA ALA A 147 -14.52 3.19 -1.63
C ALA A 147 -13.15 3.11 -0.91
N THR A 148 -12.51 4.26 -0.67
CA THR A 148 -11.19 4.34 -0.03
C THR A 148 -11.27 4.68 1.46
N VAL A 149 -12.48 4.88 2.01
CA VAL A 149 -12.66 5.26 3.42
C VAL A 149 -11.95 4.26 4.31
N GLY A 150 -11.13 4.77 5.22
CA GLY A 150 -10.36 3.94 6.14
C GLY A 150 -8.97 3.55 5.64
N LYS A 151 -8.62 3.73 4.36
CA LYS A 151 -7.23 3.54 3.92
C LYS A 151 -6.30 4.50 4.65
N THR A 152 -5.13 4.00 5.01
CA THR A 152 -4.13 4.74 5.78
C THR A 152 -2.76 4.67 5.14
N LEU A 153 -2.01 5.77 5.25
CA LEU A 153 -0.63 5.89 4.81
C LEU A 153 0.21 6.48 5.94
N ARG A 154 1.34 5.86 6.26
CA ARG A 154 2.43 6.50 7.00
C ARG A 154 3.37 7.13 5.99
N TYR A 155 3.48 8.46 5.99
CA TYR A 155 4.43 9.13 5.13
C TYR A 155 5.87 8.81 5.56
N ARG A 156 6.70 8.45 4.57
CA ARG A 156 8.13 8.23 4.72
C ARG A 156 8.87 9.22 3.82
N ARG A 157 9.99 9.78 4.29
CA ARG A 157 10.85 10.66 3.48
C ARG A 157 11.31 10.04 2.16
N SER A 158 11.38 8.72 2.07
CA SER A 158 11.70 7.99 0.85
C SER A 158 10.69 8.21 -0.28
N PHE A 159 9.48 8.70 0.00
CA PHE A 159 8.51 9.09 -1.03
C PHE A 159 8.84 10.42 -1.72
N GLY A 160 9.90 11.11 -1.28
CA GLY A 160 10.24 12.44 -1.76
C GLY A 160 9.25 13.49 -1.25
N ARG A 161 9.35 14.71 -1.78
CA ARG A 161 8.50 15.83 -1.34
C ARG A 161 7.04 15.56 -1.72
N CYS A 162 6.18 15.43 -0.73
CA CYS A 162 4.75 15.22 -0.93
C CYS A 162 3.90 16.28 -0.24
N ILE A 163 2.78 16.61 -0.88
CA ILE A 163 1.61 17.20 -0.22
C ILE A 163 0.39 16.29 -0.41
N TYR A 164 -0.71 16.54 0.29
CA TYR A 164 -1.88 15.66 0.31
C TYR A 164 -3.17 16.42 -0.07
N ALA A 165 -4.07 15.74 -0.78
CA ALA A 165 -5.33 16.30 -1.28
C ALA A 165 -6.41 16.44 -0.20
N GLY A 166 -7.43 17.26 -0.44
CA GLY A 166 -8.48 17.62 0.52
C GLY A 166 -9.35 16.46 1.00
N TYR A 167 -9.35 15.34 0.27
CA TYR A 167 -9.98 14.08 0.68
C TYR A 167 -9.10 13.23 1.63
N LEU A 168 -7.95 13.73 2.02
CA LEU A 168 -7.10 13.13 3.05
C LEU A 168 -7.13 13.99 4.31
N ILE A 169 -7.08 13.31 5.46
CA ILE A 169 -6.95 13.90 6.78
C ILE A 169 -5.58 13.53 7.32
N ARG A 170 -4.81 14.51 7.76
CA ARG A 170 -3.49 14.30 8.37
C ARG A 170 -3.60 14.29 9.89
N LEU A 171 -2.94 13.30 10.49
CA LEU A 171 -2.53 13.23 11.88
C LEU A 171 -1.01 13.43 11.94
N VAL A 172 -0.57 14.38 12.78
CA VAL A 172 0.84 14.50 13.17
C VAL A 172 0.96 13.87 14.56
N PRO A 173 1.67 12.73 14.72
CA PRO A 173 1.76 12.05 16.00
C PRO A 173 2.48 12.87 17.06
N LYS A 174 1.92 12.92 18.28
CA LYS A 174 2.60 13.40 19.48
C LYS A 174 3.60 12.35 19.94
N LYS A 175 4.85 12.46 19.45
CA LYS A 175 5.90 11.44 19.62
C LYS A 175 6.28 11.16 21.08
N ALA A 176 5.94 12.07 22.00
CA ALA A 176 6.07 11.86 23.43
C ALA A 176 5.07 10.84 24.01
N LEU A 177 4.03 10.47 23.26
CA LEU A 177 3.04 9.46 23.66
C LEU A 177 3.04 8.25 22.74
N VAL A 178 3.23 8.47 21.43
CA VAL A 178 3.00 7.42 20.44
C VAL A 178 3.92 7.57 19.22
N LEU A 179 4.44 6.43 18.74
CA LEU A 179 5.26 6.38 17.54
C LEU A 179 4.41 6.18 16.26
N PRO A 180 4.82 6.78 15.12
CA PRO A 180 4.10 6.66 13.85
C PRO A 180 3.85 5.22 13.40
N ASP A 181 4.84 4.33 13.54
CA ASP A 181 4.72 2.93 13.12
C ASP A 181 3.65 2.20 13.94
N TYR A 182 3.59 2.43 15.26
CA TYR A 182 2.54 1.86 16.10
C TYR A 182 1.15 2.30 15.64
N ILE A 183 0.93 3.61 15.40
CA ILE A 183 -0.36 4.11 14.90
C ILE A 183 -0.71 3.45 13.57
N TYR A 184 0.24 3.44 12.63
CA TYR A 184 0.01 2.89 11.31
C TYR A 184 -0.42 1.42 11.36
N TYR A 185 0.29 0.57 12.11
CA TYR A 185 -0.10 -0.83 12.24
C TYR A 185 -1.35 -1.05 13.10
N PHE A 186 -1.64 -0.17 14.06
CA PHE A 186 -2.93 -0.17 14.75
C PHE A 186 -4.10 0.03 13.77
N THR A 187 -3.92 0.86 12.74
CA THR A 187 -4.93 1.04 11.67
C THR A 187 -5.07 -0.17 10.74
N LYS A 188 -4.28 -1.24 10.93
CA LYS A 188 -4.40 -2.50 10.18
C LYS A 188 -5.12 -3.60 10.99
N THR A 189 -5.59 -3.27 12.19
CA THR A 189 -6.30 -4.18 13.09
C THR A 189 -7.79 -4.26 12.77
N ASP A 190 -8.43 -5.36 13.17
CA ASP A 190 -9.88 -5.52 13.01
C ASP A 190 -10.67 -4.53 13.88
N TYR A 191 -10.07 -4.05 14.97
CA TYR A 191 -10.64 -2.99 15.80
C TYR A 191 -10.82 -1.68 15.02
N TYR A 192 -9.79 -1.26 14.27
CA TYR A 192 -9.90 -0.10 13.39
C TYR A 192 -10.89 -0.35 12.25
N LYS A 193 -10.87 -1.53 11.64
CA LYS A 193 -11.84 -1.90 10.61
C LYS A 193 -13.29 -1.78 11.10
N GLY A 194 -13.58 -2.25 12.32
CA GLY A 194 -14.90 -2.10 12.94
C GLY A 194 -15.32 -0.65 13.18
N PHE A 195 -14.36 0.23 13.54
CA PHE A 195 -14.61 1.68 13.62
C PHE A 195 -14.99 2.26 12.25
N ILE A 196 -14.27 1.89 11.20
CA ILE A 196 -14.58 2.35 9.84
C ILE A 196 -15.97 1.85 9.40
N GLU A 197 -16.27 0.57 9.56
CA GLU A 197 -17.55 -0.03 9.18
C GLU A 197 -18.75 0.57 9.93
N SER A 198 -18.62 0.83 11.23
CA SER A 198 -19.69 1.44 12.03
C SER A 198 -20.01 2.88 11.59
N ASN A 199 -18.99 3.66 11.23
CA ASN A 199 -19.20 5.01 10.71
C ASN A 199 -19.78 5.00 9.29
N MET A 200 -19.38 4.05 8.43
CA MET A 200 -19.92 3.93 7.07
C MET A 200 -21.40 3.55 7.04
N LYS A 201 -21.87 2.69 7.95
CA LYS A 201 -23.29 2.28 8.03
C LYS A 201 -24.25 3.44 8.30
N THR A 202 -23.76 4.55 8.84
CA THR A 202 -24.58 5.67 9.29
C THR A 202 -24.87 6.68 8.16
N VAL A 203 -24.20 6.60 6.99
CA VAL A 203 -24.27 7.64 5.94
C VAL A 203 -24.42 7.03 4.55
N ALA A 204 -25.36 7.54 3.72
CA ALA A 204 -25.63 7.07 2.36
C ALA A 204 -24.44 7.23 1.37
N GLN A 205 -23.49 8.11 1.68
CA GLN A 205 -22.16 8.14 1.08
C GLN A 205 -21.12 7.98 2.19
N PRO A 206 -20.25 6.96 2.14
CA PRO A 206 -19.30 6.72 3.22
C PRO A 206 -18.30 7.88 3.28
N ASN A 207 -18.37 8.63 4.39
CA ASN A 207 -17.46 9.73 4.68
C ASN A 207 -17.18 9.80 6.19
N ILE A 208 -15.92 9.92 6.58
CA ILE A 208 -15.50 10.08 7.97
C ILE A 208 -14.70 11.37 8.07
N ASN A 209 -15.25 12.37 8.77
CA ASN A 209 -14.60 13.66 8.92
C ASN A 209 -13.50 13.64 10.01
N ALA A 210 -12.70 14.70 10.09
CA ALA A 210 -11.59 14.81 11.04
C ALA A 210 -12.04 14.77 12.51
N GLN A 211 -13.24 15.23 12.83
CA GLN A 211 -13.79 15.14 14.18
C GLN A 211 -14.11 13.69 14.53
N GLN A 212 -14.75 12.95 13.62
CA GLN A 212 -15.05 11.52 13.80
C GLN A 212 -13.76 10.69 13.91
N TYR A 213 -12.77 10.90 13.04
CA TYR A 213 -11.46 10.26 13.20
C TYR A 213 -10.82 10.62 14.54
N GLY A 214 -10.96 11.88 14.98
CA GLY A 214 -10.47 12.34 16.26
C GLY A 214 -11.07 11.62 17.47
N THR A 215 -12.28 11.06 17.38
CA THR A 215 -12.91 10.30 18.48
C THR A 215 -12.52 8.84 18.53
N PHE A 216 -11.86 8.32 17.49
CA PHE A 216 -11.39 6.93 17.47
C PHE A 216 -10.44 6.69 18.63
N LYS A 217 -10.69 5.64 19.41
CA LYS A 217 -9.88 5.27 20.58
C LYS A 217 -8.77 4.33 20.15
N ILE A 218 -7.61 4.44 20.78
CA ILE A 218 -6.49 3.52 20.61
C ILE A 218 -5.91 3.14 21.97
N CYS A 219 -5.36 1.95 22.06
CA CYS A 219 -4.53 1.54 23.19
C CYS A 219 -3.15 2.20 23.05
N VAL A 220 -2.58 2.70 24.14
CA VAL A 220 -1.28 3.39 24.15
C VAL A 220 -0.33 2.65 25.09
N PRO A 221 0.41 1.65 24.57
CA PRO A 221 1.41 0.93 25.33
C PRO A 221 2.63 1.83 25.65
N PRO A 222 3.49 1.45 26.60
CA PRO A 222 4.73 2.16 26.90
C PRO A 222 5.62 2.41 25.67
N LEU A 223 6.22 3.62 25.58
CA LEU A 223 7.05 4.02 24.44
C LEU A 223 8.21 3.05 24.15
N ASN A 224 8.79 2.42 25.17
CA ASN A 224 9.89 1.45 24.96
C ASN A 224 9.44 0.23 24.14
N LEU A 225 8.20 -0.26 24.34
CA LEU A 225 7.65 -1.36 23.54
C LEU A 225 7.32 -0.89 22.12
N GLN A 226 6.81 0.34 21.97
CA GLN A 226 6.57 0.94 20.66
C GLN A 226 7.89 1.10 19.88
N THR A 227 8.98 1.49 20.54
CA THR A 227 10.31 1.59 19.93
C THR A 227 10.82 0.24 19.47
N GLN A 228 10.73 -0.80 20.32
CA GLN A 228 11.10 -2.16 19.94
C GLN A 228 10.30 -2.65 18.72
N PHE A 229 9.00 -2.39 18.69
CA PHE A 229 8.16 -2.72 17.54
C PHE A 229 8.61 -1.96 16.28
N ALA A 230 8.88 -0.65 16.39
CA ALA A 230 9.35 0.16 15.28
C ALA A 230 10.70 -0.31 14.71
N GLU A 231 11.60 -0.83 15.56
CA GLU A 231 12.85 -1.45 15.11
C GLU A 231 12.61 -2.74 14.32
N ILE A 232 11.67 -3.58 14.78
CA ILE A 232 11.27 -4.80 14.05
C ILE A 232 10.67 -4.42 12.69
N VAL A 233 9.71 -3.47 12.67
CA VAL A 233 9.10 -2.94 11.45
C VAL A 233 10.17 -2.45 10.48
N THR A 234 11.14 -1.67 10.96
CA THR A 234 12.21 -1.11 10.10
C THR A 234 13.00 -2.23 9.43
N LYS A 235 13.48 -3.22 10.20
CA LYS A 235 14.23 -4.37 9.66
C LYS A 235 13.40 -5.22 8.70
N THR A 236 12.12 -5.45 9.01
CA THR A 236 11.24 -6.22 8.13
C THR A 236 10.96 -5.48 6.83
N GLU A 237 10.75 -4.17 6.87
CA GLU A 237 10.54 -3.33 5.68
C GLU A 237 11.80 -3.25 4.80
N GLU A 238 12.99 -3.20 5.39
CA GLU A 238 14.26 -3.33 4.66
C GLU A 238 14.36 -4.68 3.93
N GLN A 239 14.01 -5.78 4.60
CA GLN A 239 13.98 -7.12 3.98
C GLN A 239 12.94 -7.18 2.85
N LYS A 240 11.75 -6.63 3.06
CA LYS A 240 10.71 -6.55 2.01
C LYS A 240 11.20 -5.81 0.79
N ALA A 241 11.93 -4.70 0.96
CA ALA A 241 12.49 -3.95 -0.16
C ALA A 241 13.50 -4.78 -0.97
N LEU A 242 14.34 -5.58 -0.30
CA LEU A 242 15.28 -6.49 -0.96
C LEU A 242 14.54 -7.60 -1.73
N VAL A 243 13.53 -8.22 -1.13
CA VAL A 243 12.71 -9.25 -1.79
C VAL A 243 11.96 -8.68 -2.99
N GLN A 244 11.38 -7.48 -2.86
CA GLN A 244 10.69 -6.81 -3.98
C GLN A 244 11.65 -6.53 -5.14
N LYS A 245 12.88 -6.10 -4.85
CA LYS A 245 13.91 -5.93 -5.87
C LYS A 245 14.22 -7.25 -6.58
N ALA A 246 14.39 -8.34 -5.82
CA ALA A 246 14.63 -9.67 -6.38
C ALA A 246 13.46 -10.15 -7.27
N ILE A 247 12.21 -9.88 -6.87
CA ILE A 247 11.02 -10.17 -7.70
C ILE A 247 11.11 -9.44 -9.03
N ASN A 248 11.40 -8.12 -9.00
CA ASN A 248 11.44 -7.31 -10.21
C ASN A 248 12.55 -7.78 -11.18
N GLU A 249 13.74 -8.08 -10.67
CA GLU A 249 14.85 -8.60 -11.47
C GLU A 249 14.55 -9.99 -12.05
N THR A 250 13.94 -10.86 -11.25
CA THR A 250 13.56 -12.22 -11.70
C THR A 250 12.44 -12.17 -12.74
N GLN A 251 11.48 -11.24 -12.59
CA GLN A 251 10.40 -11.05 -13.57
C GLN A 251 10.97 -10.54 -14.90
N TYR A 252 11.90 -9.58 -14.86
CA TYR A 252 12.58 -9.11 -16.06
C TYR A 252 13.34 -10.24 -16.78
N LEU A 253 14.04 -11.10 -16.02
CA LEU A 253 14.72 -12.27 -16.60
C LEU A 253 13.72 -13.26 -17.21
N PHE A 254 12.61 -13.53 -16.53
CA PHE A 254 11.54 -14.37 -17.04
C PHE A 254 11.01 -13.85 -18.38
N ASP A 255 10.70 -12.56 -18.45
CA ASP A 255 10.18 -11.92 -19.67
C ASP A 255 11.21 -11.95 -20.82
N SER A 256 12.50 -11.76 -20.50
CA SER A 256 13.59 -11.84 -21.48
C SER A 256 13.78 -13.27 -22.03
N LEU A 257 13.73 -14.29 -21.17
CA LEU A 257 13.77 -15.70 -21.58
C LEU A 257 12.54 -16.05 -22.43
N MET A 258 11.37 -15.58 -22.03
CA MET A 258 10.11 -15.78 -22.73
C MET A 258 10.17 -15.23 -24.16
N SER A 259 10.68 -14.00 -24.33
CA SER A 259 10.97 -13.41 -25.65
C SER A 259 11.97 -14.28 -26.42
N GLY A 260 13.17 -14.51 -25.88
CA GLY A 260 14.24 -15.20 -26.60
C GLY A 260 13.93 -16.65 -27.02
N TYR A 261 13.09 -17.36 -26.26
CA TYR A 261 12.68 -18.72 -26.60
C TYR A 261 11.58 -18.79 -27.66
N PHE A 262 10.78 -17.74 -27.83
CA PHE A 262 9.60 -17.74 -28.70
C PHE A 262 9.67 -16.71 -29.85
N ASP A 263 10.70 -15.86 -29.88
CA ASP A 263 11.10 -15.01 -31.00
C ASP A 263 11.57 -15.82 -32.22
#